data_AF-A0A9E0L3J9-F1
#
_entry.id   AF-A0A9E0L3J9-F1
#
_cell.length_a   1.000
_cell.length_b   1.000
_cell.length_c   1.000
_cell.angle_alpha   90.00
_cell.angle_beta   90.00
_cell.angle_gamma   90.00
#
_symmetry.space_group_name_H-M   'P 1'
#
loop_
_entity.id
_entity.type
_entity.pdbx_description
1 polymer ?
#
loop_
_entity_poly.entity_id
_entity_poly.type
_entity_poly.pdbx_seq_one_letter_code
_entity_poly.pdbx_strand_id
1 'polypeptide(L)'
;MTGPATPAQDGPELAAKVELLALRHAALREEVQRAQAAEALTRSRLSQALADALLAVARAEADGRAAAAKAYRAAAEPSIRDRRRNRVKRRLDRALVRLRSVGGALVIARSGLWARASGGVSAMAAYARRGADPTAQPAALLDQAWYLATYPDVAAGRLAPLVHYIARGWAEGRSPHPLFDRAFYAARNAEALAATGLSSLEHFVHVGAARGCDPHPLFSIDHYVAQAPELGQTGENPLAHYLREGWRRDLSPHPLF
;
A
#
# COMPACT_ATOMS: atom_id res chain seq x y z
N MET A 1 9.37 88.28 -62.21
CA MET A 1 8.36 87.59 -61.37
C MET A 1 8.92 86.22 -61.02
N THR A 2 8.81 85.85 -59.73
CA THR A 2 8.80 84.48 -59.14
C THR A 2 10.02 83.56 -59.33
N GLY A 3 10.77 83.30 -58.24
CA GLY A 3 11.54 82.05 -58.05
C GLY A 3 10.60 80.86 -57.72
N PRO A 4 11.06 79.71 -57.16
CA PRO A 4 12.39 79.32 -56.68
C PRO A 4 12.81 77.85 -57.07
N ALA A 5 13.98 77.37 -56.61
CA ALA A 5 14.17 76.08 -55.91
C ALA A 5 15.67 75.73 -55.78
N THR A 6 16.17 75.78 -54.56
CA THR A 6 17.50 75.32 -54.14
C THR A 6 17.42 73.83 -53.78
N PRO A 7 18.22 72.91 -54.35
CA PRO A 7 18.30 71.53 -53.86
C PRO A 7 19.75 71.21 -53.46
N ALA A 8 20.18 71.56 -52.24
CA ALA A 8 21.52 71.19 -51.77
C ALA A 8 21.72 71.22 -50.24
N GLN A 9 20.67 71.09 -49.42
CA GLN A 9 20.82 71.12 -47.94
C GLN A 9 20.50 69.80 -47.21
N ASP A 10 19.99 68.77 -47.90
CA ASP A 10 19.39 67.61 -47.21
C ASP A 10 20.36 66.44 -46.88
N GLY A 11 21.51 66.35 -47.55
CA GLY A 11 22.50 65.28 -47.35
C GLY A 11 23.07 65.15 -45.93
N PRO A 12 23.55 66.24 -45.30
CA PRO A 12 24.01 66.21 -43.91
C PRO A 12 22.86 65.99 -42.90
N GLU A 13 21.64 66.43 -43.20
CA GLU A 13 20.46 66.19 -42.35
C GLU A 13 20.05 64.71 -42.35
N LEU A 14 20.09 64.05 -43.51
CA LEU A 14 19.80 62.63 -43.64
C LEU A 14 20.82 61.77 -42.89
N ALA A 15 22.12 62.12 -42.99
CA ALA A 15 23.20 61.44 -42.27
C ALA A 15 23.01 61.54 -40.74
N ALA A 16 22.67 62.73 -40.25
CA ALA A 16 22.38 62.94 -38.82
C ALA A 16 21.15 62.13 -38.34
N LYS A 17 20.10 62.02 -39.17
CA LYS A 17 18.93 61.18 -38.88
C LYS A 17 19.30 59.69 -38.81
N VAL A 18 20.13 59.20 -39.73
CA VAL A 18 20.58 57.80 -39.72
C VAL A 18 21.41 57.48 -38.47
N GLU A 19 22.31 58.39 -38.08
CA GLU A 19 23.11 58.24 -36.87
C GLU A 19 22.24 58.24 -35.60
N LEU A 20 21.27 59.15 -35.51
CA LEU A 20 20.29 59.17 -34.42
C LEU A 20 19.47 57.87 -34.34
N LEU A 21 19.03 57.34 -35.48
CA LEU A 21 18.29 56.09 -35.55
C LEU A 21 19.16 54.89 -35.13
N ALA A 22 20.44 54.87 -35.54
CA ALA A 22 21.39 53.84 -35.14
C ALA A 22 21.62 53.84 -33.62
N LEU A 23 21.80 55.03 -33.02
CA LEU A 23 21.92 55.20 -31.56
C LEU A 23 20.65 54.75 -30.84
N ARG A 24 19.46 55.14 -31.34
CA ARG A 24 18.17 54.73 -30.76
C ARG A 24 17.96 53.21 -30.85
N HIS A 25 18.35 52.60 -31.96
CA HIS A 25 18.25 51.15 -32.14
C HIS A 25 19.23 50.38 -31.22
N ALA A 26 20.45 50.91 -31.00
CA ALA A 26 21.38 50.35 -30.04
C ALA A 26 20.82 50.41 -28.60
N ALA A 27 20.26 51.55 -28.19
CA ALA A 27 19.63 51.71 -26.88
C ALA A 27 18.44 50.75 -26.68
N LEU A 28 17.57 50.62 -27.69
CA LEU A 28 16.44 49.68 -27.66
C LEU A 28 16.91 48.22 -27.56
N ARG A 29 17.99 47.84 -28.26
CA ARG A 29 18.57 46.49 -28.15
C ARG A 29 19.06 46.19 -26.73
N GLU A 30 19.73 47.14 -26.09
CA GLU A 30 20.16 46.98 -24.69
C GLU A 30 18.97 46.85 -23.73
N GLU A 31 17.91 47.64 -23.91
CA GLU A 31 16.70 47.53 -23.11
C GLU A 31 16.02 46.17 -23.28
N VAL A 32 15.91 45.69 -24.51
CA VAL A 32 15.37 44.35 -24.81
C VAL A 32 16.25 43.27 -24.18
N GLN A 33 17.57 43.35 -24.29
CA GLN A 33 18.49 42.39 -23.64
C GLN A 33 18.36 42.41 -22.11
N ARG A 34 18.25 43.60 -21.50
CA ARG A 34 18.03 43.75 -20.05
C ARG A 34 16.68 43.17 -19.63
N ALA A 35 15.62 43.42 -20.40
CA ALA A 35 14.29 42.86 -20.15
C ALA A 35 14.30 41.33 -20.27
N GLN A 36 14.91 40.77 -21.32
CA GLN A 36 15.07 39.33 -21.52
C GLN A 36 15.88 38.67 -20.40
N ALA A 37 16.96 39.31 -19.93
CA ALA A 37 17.75 38.81 -18.81
C ALA A 37 16.94 38.82 -17.49
N ALA A 38 16.16 39.87 -17.24
CA ALA A 38 15.29 39.96 -16.07
C ALA A 38 14.17 38.92 -16.10
N GLU A 39 13.57 38.69 -17.27
CA GLU A 39 12.57 37.64 -17.49
C GLU A 39 13.18 36.25 -17.27
N ALA A 40 14.35 35.97 -17.86
CA ALA A 40 15.04 34.70 -17.69
C ALA A 40 15.39 34.41 -16.22
N LEU A 41 15.84 35.43 -15.47
CA LEU A 41 16.09 35.32 -14.04
C LEU A 41 14.80 35.05 -13.25
N THR A 42 13.71 35.72 -13.60
CA THR A 42 12.39 35.51 -12.98
C THR A 42 11.89 34.08 -13.24
N ARG A 43 11.96 33.61 -14.48
CA ARG A 43 11.59 32.24 -14.86
C ARG A 43 12.43 31.20 -14.13
N SER A 44 13.74 31.42 -14.00
CA SER A 44 14.64 30.55 -13.24
C SER A 44 14.24 30.48 -11.77
N ARG A 45 14.01 31.64 -11.13
CA ARG A 45 13.55 31.73 -9.74
C ARG A 45 12.21 31.03 -9.51
N LEU A 46 11.25 31.21 -10.41
CA LEU A 46 9.95 30.52 -10.34
C LEU A 46 10.10 29.02 -10.49
N SER A 47 10.98 28.57 -11.39
CA SER A 47 11.24 27.13 -11.59
C SER A 47 11.89 26.51 -10.36
N GLN A 48 12.84 27.22 -9.74
CA GLN A 48 13.48 26.78 -8.49
C GLN A 48 12.47 26.75 -7.34
N ALA A 49 11.67 27.81 -7.15
CA ALA A 49 10.64 27.86 -6.12
C ALA A 49 9.59 26.76 -6.29
N LEU A 50 9.20 26.43 -7.53
CA LEU A 50 8.30 25.32 -7.81
C LEU A 50 8.94 23.97 -7.43
N ALA A 51 10.21 23.75 -7.79
CA ALA A 51 10.93 22.53 -7.41
C ALA A 51 11.03 22.38 -5.88
N ASP A 52 11.36 23.46 -5.18
CA ASP A 52 11.44 23.48 -3.71
C ASP A 52 10.08 23.20 -3.06
N ALA A 53 9.00 23.79 -3.60
CA ALA A 53 7.65 23.55 -3.12
C ALA A 53 7.22 22.09 -3.33
N LEU A 54 7.49 21.50 -4.50
CA LEU A 54 7.18 20.10 -4.77
C LEU A 54 7.96 19.15 -3.85
N LEU A 55 9.24 19.44 -3.59
CA LEU A 55 10.05 18.68 -2.63
C LEU A 55 9.52 18.80 -1.20
N ALA A 56 9.07 19.99 -0.80
CA ALA A 56 8.48 20.21 0.52
C ALA A 56 7.17 19.41 0.70
N VAL A 57 6.30 19.41 -0.31
CA VAL A 57 5.07 18.61 -0.31
C VAL A 57 5.38 17.12 -0.19
N ALA A 58 6.31 16.61 -1.02
CA ALA A 58 6.69 15.19 -0.99
C ALA A 58 7.27 14.76 0.37
N ARG A 59 8.03 15.63 1.05
CA ARG A 59 8.54 15.38 2.40
C ARG A 59 7.41 15.34 3.42
N ALA A 60 6.50 16.32 3.40
CA ALA A 60 5.36 16.35 4.31
C ALA A 60 4.48 15.10 4.17
N GLU A 61 4.25 14.63 2.95
CA GLU A 61 3.52 13.37 2.68
C GLU A 61 4.27 12.14 3.21
N ALA A 62 5.60 12.08 3.05
CA ALA A 62 6.41 10.99 3.60
C ALA A 62 6.38 10.98 5.14
N ASP A 63 6.47 12.14 5.77
CA ASP A 63 6.40 12.29 7.23
C ASP A 63 5.02 11.90 7.76
N GLY A 64 3.95 12.32 7.06
CA GLY A 64 2.58 11.92 7.36
C GLY A 64 2.39 10.40 7.29
N ARG A 65 2.92 9.76 6.24
CA ARG A 65 2.90 8.28 6.11
C ARG A 65 3.65 7.60 7.25
N ALA A 66 4.86 8.08 7.58
CA ALA A 66 5.66 7.52 8.66
C ALA A 66 4.97 7.67 10.02
N ALA A 67 4.33 8.82 10.28
CA ALA A 67 3.57 9.07 11.50
C ALA A 67 2.35 8.15 11.61
N ALA A 68 1.59 7.97 10.54
CA ALA A 68 0.44 7.06 10.51
C ALA A 68 0.86 5.60 10.73
N ALA A 69 1.91 5.14 10.05
CA ALA A 69 2.47 3.80 10.26
C ALA A 69 2.93 3.61 11.71
N LYS A 70 3.59 4.59 12.31
CA LYS A 70 4.00 4.54 13.72
C LYS A 70 2.80 4.46 14.66
N ALA A 71 1.77 5.28 14.45
CA ALA A 71 0.55 5.26 15.25
C ALA A 71 -0.15 3.89 15.18
N TYR A 72 -0.28 3.34 13.98
CA TYR A 72 -0.81 1.99 13.78
C TYR A 72 -0.01 0.92 14.50
N ARG A 73 1.32 0.89 14.36
CA ARG A 73 2.14 -0.12 15.05
C ARG A 73 2.07 0.00 16.57
N ALA A 74 1.81 1.20 17.10
CA ALA A 74 1.61 1.41 18.53
C ALA A 74 0.24 0.88 19.01
N ALA A 75 -0.82 1.04 18.20
CA ALA A 75 -2.17 0.55 18.53
C ALA A 75 -2.35 -0.95 18.25
N ALA A 76 -1.75 -1.44 17.18
CA ALA A 76 -1.70 -2.85 16.82
C ALA A 76 -0.69 -3.56 17.74
N GLU A 77 -1.00 -3.69 19.03
CA GLU A 77 -0.18 -4.50 19.92
C GLU A 77 -0.11 -5.94 19.41
N PRO A 78 1.09 -6.55 19.26
CA PRO A 78 1.21 -7.94 18.87
C PRO A 78 0.45 -8.83 19.85
N SER A 79 -0.53 -9.60 19.36
CA SER A 79 -1.44 -10.38 20.21
C SER A 79 -0.80 -11.62 20.87
N ILE A 80 0.54 -11.70 20.88
CA ILE A 80 1.28 -12.87 21.38
C ILE A 80 2.12 -12.50 22.59
N ARG A 81 1.59 -12.78 23.78
CA ARG A 81 2.41 -13.29 24.89
C ARG A 81 2.80 -14.74 24.55
N ASP A 82 4.05 -14.95 24.13
CA ASP A 82 4.77 -16.23 24.04
C ASP A 82 3.98 -17.51 23.68
N ARG A 83 3.36 -17.56 22.50
CA ARG A 83 2.87 -18.84 21.93
C ARG A 83 3.86 -19.41 20.92
N ARG A 84 4.97 -19.97 21.40
CA ARG A 84 5.78 -20.89 20.58
C ARG A 84 4.92 -22.09 20.19
N ARG A 85 4.57 -22.24 18.91
CA ARG A 85 3.82 -23.40 18.43
C ARG A 85 4.80 -24.52 18.11
N ASN A 86 5.04 -25.37 19.12
CA ASN A 86 5.95 -26.50 18.99
C ASN A 86 5.41 -27.61 18.05
N ARG A 87 6.29 -28.51 17.60
CA ARG A 87 5.94 -29.64 16.71
C ARG A 87 4.79 -30.51 17.26
N VAL A 88 4.68 -30.64 18.58
CA VAL A 88 3.62 -31.42 19.25
C VAL A 88 2.24 -30.80 19.00
N LYS A 89 2.09 -29.48 19.19
CA LYS A 89 0.82 -28.78 18.90
C LYS A 89 0.37 -28.96 17.45
N ARG A 90 1.30 -29.01 16.48
CA ARG A 90 0.99 -29.26 15.06
C ARG A 90 0.58 -30.70 14.75
N ARG A 91 1.17 -31.69 15.45
CA ARG A 91 0.71 -33.09 15.37
C ARG A 91 -0.71 -33.23 15.93
N LEU A 92 -1.01 -32.54 17.02
CA LEU A 92 -2.34 -32.50 17.60
C LEU A 92 -3.35 -31.91 16.63
N ASP A 93 -3.05 -30.79 15.97
CA ASP A 93 -3.98 -30.19 15.00
C ASP A 93 -4.31 -31.17 13.85
N ARG A 94 -3.31 -31.90 13.32
CA ARG A 94 -3.53 -32.97 12.33
C ARG A 94 -4.38 -34.13 12.85
N ALA A 95 -4.27 -34.48 14.14
CA ALA A 95 -5.10 -35.49 14.77
C ALA A 95 -6.54 -34.98 14.98
N LEU A 96 -6.70 -33.72 15.40
CA LEU A 96 -8.00 -33.09 15.64
C LEU A 96 -8.83 -33.02 14.35
N VAL A 97 -8.22 -32.77 13.19
CA VAL A 97 -8.93 -32.79 11.90
C VAL A 97 -9.65 -34.11 11.63
N ARG A 98 -9.23 -35.24 12.24
CA ARG A 98 -9.92 -36.52 12.12
C ARG A 98 -11.26 -36.56 12.87
N LEU A 99 -11.46 -35.68 13.85
CA LEU A 99 -12.65 -35.61 14.71
C LEU A 99 -13.80 -34.78 14.10
N ARG A 100 -14.02 -34.91 12.78
CA ARG A 100 -15.07 -34.19 12.01
C ARG A 100 -15.16 -32.70 12.39
N SER A 101 -16.36 -32.16 12.59
CA SER A 101 -16.60 -30.73 12.77
C SER A 101 -16.14 -30.17 14.11
N VAL A 102 -16.18 -30.97 15.19
CA VAL A 102 -15.71 -30.55 16.53
C VAL A 102 -14.20 -30.36 16.50
N GLY A 103 -13.50 -31.29 15.86
CA GLY A 103 -12.07 -31.19 15.59
C GLY A 103 -11.70 -29.93 14.79
N GLY A 104 -12.44 -29.66 13.71
CA GLY A 104 -12.26 -28.45 12.91
C GLY A 104 -12.43 -27.15 13.71
N ALA A 105 -13.46 -27.08 14.55
CA ALA A 105 -13.70 -25.92 15.42
C ALA A 105 -12.54 -25.68 16.40
N LEU A 106 -12.00 -26.74 17.00
CA LEU A 106 -10.86 -26.65 17.92
C LEU A 106 -9.59 -26.20 17.20
N VAL A 107 -9.35 -26.70 15.97
CA VAL A 107 -8.20 -26.27 15.15
C VAL A 107 -8.27 -24.78 14.85
N ILE A 108 -9.46 -24.27 14.50
CA ILE A 108 -9.70 -22.83 14.26
C ILE A 108 -9.52 -22.02 15.56
N ALA A 109 -10.14 -22.44 16.66
CA ALA A 109 -10.04 -21.74 17.94
C ALA A 109 -8.58 -21.62 18.40
N ARG A 110 -7.78 -22.67 18.20
CA ARG A 110 -6.37 -22.72 18.60
C ARG A 110 -5.45 -21.89 17.72
N SER A 111 -5.79 -21.69 16.44
CA SER A 111 -4.99 -20.84 15.54
C SER A 111 -5.13 -19.35 15.87
N GLY A 112 -6.26 -18.95 16.46
CA GLY A 112 -6.59 -17.55 16.71
C GLY A 112 -6.82 -16.74 15.42
N LEU A 113 -7.01 -17.41 14.28
CA LEU A 113 -7.27 -16.74 13.00
C LEU A 113 -8.72 -16.26 12.86
N TRP A 114 -9.63 -16.80 13.68
CA TRP A 114 -11.04 -16.40 13.67
C TRP A 114 -11.21 -15.03 14.33
N ALA A 115 -11.89 -14.12 13.64
CA ALA A 115 -12.16 -12.78 14.14
C ALA A 115 -12.95 -12.86 15.44
N ARG A 116 -12.46 -12.17 16.48
CA ARG A 116 -13.03 -12.21 17.84
C ARG A 116 -14.49 -11.75 17.90
N ALA A 117 -14.89 -10.83 17.00
CA ALA A 117 -16.24 -10.30 16.92
C ALA A 117 -17.24 -11.25 16.24
N SER A 118 -16.77 -12.31 15.58
CA SER A 118 -17.60 -13.16 14.70
C SER A 118 -18.08 -14.45 15.36
N GLY A 119 -18.32 -14.39 16.67
CA GLY A 119 -18.86 -15.50 17.47
C GLY A 119 -17.81 -16.49 17.99
N GLY A 120 -18.25 -17.35 18.92
CA GLY A 120 -17.39 -18.32 19.61
C GLY A 120 -17.23 -19.66 18.89
N VAL A 121 -16.85 -20.69 19.65
CA VAL A 121 -16.59 -22.06 19.13
C VAL A 121 -17.78 -22.65 18.35
N SER A 122 -19.01 -22.26 18.67
CA SER A 122 -20.21 -22.68 17.92
C SER A 122 -20.20 -22.19 16.46
N ALA A 123 -19.80 -20.94 16.21
CA ALA A 123 -19.68 -20.39 14.86
C ALA A 123 -18.57 -21.11 14.07
N MET A 124 -17.43 -21.37 14.72
CA MET A 124 -16.32 -22.14 14.14
C MET A 124 -16.76 -23.57 13.79
N ALA A 125 -17.56 -24.21 14.65
CA ALA A 125 -18.11 -25.54 14.40
C ALA A 125 -19.15 -25.54 13.28
N ALA A 126 -19.99 -24.50 13.19
CA ALA A 126 -20.94 -24.33 12.09
C ALA A 126 -20.20 -24.18 10.75
N TYR A 127 -19.17 -23.35 10.69
CA TYR A 127 -18.29 -23.24 9.54
C TYR A 127 -17.62 -24.58 9.19
N ALA A 128 -17.01 -25.25 10.17
CA ALA A 128 -16.34 -26.53 9.95
C ALA A 128 -17.29 -27.63 9.45
N ARG A 129 -18.59 -27.57 9.81
CA ARG A 129 -19.62 -28.49 9.29
C ARG A 129 -19.94 -28.25 7.80
N ARG A 130 -19.86 -27.00 7.32
CA ARG A 130 -20.12 -26.68 5.91
C ARG A 130 -19.06 -27.24 4.96
N GLY A 131 -17.85 -27.48 5.45
CA GLY A 131 -16.80 -28.13 4.65
C GLY A 131 -16.38 -27.27 3.45
N ALA A 132 -16.17 -27.92 2.29
CA ALA A 132 -15.75 -27.29 1.04
C ALA A 132 -16.91 -26.62 0.27
N ASP A 133 -17.80 -25.93 0.99
CA ASP A 133 -18.89 -25.13 0.41
C ASP A 133 -18.35 -23.75 -0.02
N PRO A 134 -18.34 -23.39 -1.33
CA PRO A 134 -17.81 -22.11 -1.79
C PRO A 134 -18.51 -20.88 -1.21
N THR A 135 -19.76 -21.02 -0.74
CA THR A 135 -20.54 -19.91 -0.19
C THR A 135 -20.26 -19.66 1.29
N ALA A 136 -19.56 -20.58 1.96
CA ALA A 136 -19.29 -20.52 3.38
C ALA A 136 -18.03 -19.71 3.71
N GLN A 137 -18.07 -18.39 3.58
CA GLN A 137 -16.91 -17.53 3.87
C GLN A 137 -16.57 -17.53 5.38
N PRO A 138 -15.32 -17.87 5.79
CA PRO A 138 -14.93 -17.79 7.20
C PRO A 138 -14.73 -16.34 7.64
N ALA A 139 -14.90 -16.11 8.95
CA ALA A 139 -14.49 -14.86 9.59
C ALA A 139 -12.98 -14.82 9.85
N ALA A 140 -12.19 -14.99 8.79
CA ALA A 140 -10.73 -15.01 8.82
C ALA A 140 -10.19 -14.48 7.48
N LEU A 141 -8.89 -14.16 7.43
CA LEU A 141 -8.19 -13.75 6.21
C LEU A 141 -7.89 -14.94 5.27
N LEU A 142 -8.96 -15.60 4.81
CA LEU A 142 -8.94 -16.66 3.82
C LEU A 142 -10.16 -16.50 2.93
N ASP A 143 -9.98 -16.49 1.61
CA ASP A 143 -11.11 -16.46 0.67
C ASP A 143 -11.53 -17.90 0.35
N GLN A 144 -12.70 -18.30 0.82
CA GLN A 144 -13.20 -19.68 0.68
C GLN A 144 -13.38 -20.04 -0.81
N ALA A 145 -14.08 -19.20 -1.56
CA ALA A 145 -14.45 -19.48 -2.93
C ALA A 145 -13.20 -19.53 -3.82
N TRP A 146 -12.30 -18.55 -3.67
CA TRP A 146 -11.05 -18.51 -4.41
C TRP A 146 -10.12 -19.68 -4.04
N TYR A 147 -10.01 -20.01 -2.75
CA TYR A 147 -9.15 -21.12 -2.31
C TYR A 147 -9.60 -22.45 -2.89
N LEU A 148 -10.91 -22.71 -2.93
CA LEU A 148 -11.47 -23.92 -3.52
C LEU A 148 -11.30 -23.96 -5.05
N ALA A 149 -11.47 -22.82 -5.73
CA ALA A 149 -11.24 -22.72 -7.16
C ALA A 149 -9.76 -22.92 -7.53
N THR A 150 -8.84 -22.39 -6.71
CA THR A 150 -7.39 -22.47 -6.93
C THR A 150 -6.83 -23.84 -6.58
N TYR A 151 -7.46 -24.56 -5.64
CA TYR A 151 -7.00 -25.85 -5.14
C TYR A 151 -8.09 -26.92 -5.27
N PRO A 152 -8.25 -27.52 -6.47
CA PRO A 152 -9.31 -28.49 -6.75
C PRO A 152 -9.26 -29.74 -5.86
N ASP A 153 -8.08 -30.14 -5.40
CA ASP A 153 -7.89 -31.27 -4.49
C ASP A 153 -8.48 -30.99 -3.09
N VAL A 154 -8.55 -29.72 -2.68
CA VAL A 154 -9.24 -29.30 -1.45
C VAL A 154 -10.75 -29.28 -1.69
N ALA A 155 -11.19 -28.84 -2.86
CA ALA A 155 -12.61 -28.86 -3.25
C ALA A 155 -13.19 -30.27 -3.33
N ALA A 156 -12.40 -31.24 -3.81
CA ALA A 156 -12.76 -32.66 -3.77
C ALA A 156 -12.76 -33.24 -2.34
N GLY A 157 -12.14 -32.54 -1.38
CA GLY A 157 -12.08 -32.92 0.01
C GLY A 157 -13.34 -32.59 0.80
N ARG A 158 -13.39 -33.07 2.05
CA ARG A 158 -14.50 -32.79 3.00
C ARG A 158 -14.16 -31.72 4.05
N LEU A 159 -12.92 -31.23 4.05
CA LEU A 159 -12.46 -30.28 5.05
C LEU A 159 -12.80 -28.87 4.62
N ALA A 160 -13.25 -28.06 5.58
CA ALA A 160 -13.39 -26.64 5.34
C ALA A 160 -12.01 -26.00 5.03
N PRO A 161 -11.89 -25.12 4.02
CA PRO A 161 -10.65 -24.49 3.59
C PRO A 161 -9.78 -23.92 4.70
N LEU A 162 -10.35 -23.22 5.69
CA LEU A 162 -9.58 -22.68 6.81
C LEU A 162 -9.00 -23.79 7.70
N VAL A 163 -9.77 -24.86 7.95
CA VAL A 163 -9.29 -26.04 8.70
C VAL A 163 -8.17 -26.72 7.93
N HIS A 164 -8.35 -26.89 6.61
CA HIS A 164 -7.34 -27.44 5.72
C HIS A 164 -6.05 -26.62 5.77
N TYR A 165 -6.15 -25.30 5.61
CA TYR A 165 -5.03 -24.39 5.58
C TYR A 165 -4.19 -24.49 6.86
N ILE A 166 -4.83 -24.38 8.03
CA ILE A 166 -4.16 -24.45 9.35
C ILE A 166 -3.45 -25.80 9.54
N ALA A 167 -4.12 -26.89 9.18
CA ALA A 167 -3.62 -28.23 9.44
C ALA A 167 -2.48 -28.64 8.51
N ARG A 168 -2.53 -28.22 7.23
CA ARG A 168 -1.56 -28.66 6.20
C ARG A 168 -1.35 -27.68 5.05
N GLY A 169 -2.36 -26.90 4.64
CA GLY A 169 -2.25 -26.07 3.43
C GLY A 169 -1.08 -25.09 3.44
N TRP A 170 -0.73 -24.49 4.57
CA TRP A 170 0.44 -23.59 4.65
C TRP A 170 1.77 -24.34 4.43
N ALA A 171 1.88 -25.58 4.89
CA ALA A 171 3.06 -26.43 4.75
C ALA A 171 3.19 -26.97 3.33
N GLU A 172 2.06 -27.16 2.65
CA GLU A 172 1.96 -27.55 1.24
C GLU A 172 2.24 -26.40 0.27
N GLY A 173 2.54 -25.20 0.77
CA GLY A 173 2.89 -24.08 -0.10
C GLY A 173 1.75 -23.17 -0.51
N ARG A 174 0.54 -23.38 0.02
CA ARG A 174 -0.67 -22.72 -0.48
C ARG A 174 -0.84 -21.31 0.10
N SER A 175 -1.38 -20.41 -0.72
CA SER A 175 -1.82 -19.07 -0.31
C SER A 175 -3.30 -19.13 0.12
N PRO A 176 -3.71 -18.47 1.22
CA PRO A 176 -5.08 -18.49 1.70
C PRO A 176 -6.00 -17.50 0.99
N HIS A 177 -5.44 -16.50 0.31
CA HIS A 177 -6.17 -15.37 -0.25
C HIS A 177 -5.38 -14.78 -1.44
N PRO A 178 -6.02 -14.22 -2.48
CA PRO A 178 -5.32 -13.57 -3.60
C PRO A 178 -4.34 -12.47 -3.16
N LEU A 179 -4.79 -11.63 -2.23
CA LEU A 179 -3.99 -10.54 -1.62
C LEU A 179 -3.07 -11.00 -0.48
N PHE A 180 -2.81 -12.30 -0.34
CA PHE A 180 -1.82 -12.83 0.60
C PHE A 180 -0.93 -13.84 -0.12
N ASP A 181 0.28 -13.43 -0.48
CA ASP A 181 1.27 -14.32 -1.08
C ASP A 181 2.12 -14.96 0.02
N ARG A 182 1.85 -16.25 0.28
CA ARG A 182 2.58 -17.03 1.28
C ARG A 182 4.08 -17.10 0.98
N ALA A 183 4.48 -17.25 -0.28
CA ALA A 183 5.89 -17.41 -0.66
C ALA A 183 6.64 -16.10 -0.47
N PHE A 184 6.10 -14.99 -0.98
CA PHE A 184 6.61 -13.65 -0.75
C PHE A 184 6.74 -13.34 0.74
N TYR A 185 5.67 -13.57 1.50
CA TYR A 185 5.64 -13.29 2.93
C TYR A 185 6.66 -14.13 3.70
N ALA A 186 6.77 -15.43 3.38
CA ALA A 186 7.71 -16.32 4.03
C ALA A 186 9.17 -15.95 3.74
N ALA A 187 9.48 -15.57 2.50
CA ALA A 187 10.83 -15.15 2.11
C ALA A 187 11.30 -13.92 2.89
N ARG A 188 10.41 -12.92 3.08
CA ARG A 188 10.73 -11.68 3.80
C ARG A 188 10.76 -11.81 5.33
N ASN A 189 10.10 -12.83 5.87
CA ASN A 189 9.91 -12.99 7.32
C ASN A 189 10.46 -14.34 7.84
N ALA A 190 11.41 -14.95 7.14
CA ALA A 190 11.89 -16.31 7.42
C ALA A 190 12.39 -16.50 8.86
N GLU A 191 13.18 -15.55 9.37
CA GLU A 191 13.72 -15.59 10.73
C GLU A 191 12.61 -15.53 11.78
N ALA A 192 11.68 -14.58 11.64
CA ALA A 192 10.56 -14.42 12.57
C ALA A 192 9.61 -15.63 12.56
N LEU A 193 9.37 -16.22 11.38
CA LEU A 193 8.59 -17.45 11.23
C LEU A 193 9.29 -18.64 11.90
N ALA A 194 10.61 -18.77 11.75
CA ALA A 194 11.40 -19.81 12.40
C ALA A 194 11.38 -19.67 13.94
N ALA A 195 11.49 -18.44 14.45
CA ALA A 195 11.51 -18.15 15.89
C ALA A 195 10.16 -18.48 16.58
N THR A 196 9.05 -18.16 15.91
CA THR A 196 7.68 -18.32 16.47
C THR A 196 7.10 -19.71 16.22
N GLY A 197 7.49 -20.35 15.11
CA GLY A 197 6.90 -21.61 14.67
C GLY A 197 5.44 -21.47 14.23
N LEU A 198 5.02 -20.28 13.81
CA LEU A 198 3.68 -20.03 13.24
C LEU A 198 3.65 -20.33 11.74
N SER A 199 2.46 -20.51 11.18
CA SER A 199 2.28 -20.44 9.72
C SER A 199 2.37 -18.98 9.23
N SER A 200 2.57 -18.76 7.92
CA SER A 200 2.66 -17.40 7.35
C SER A 200 1.45 -16.53 7.68
N LEU A 201 0.23 -17.06 7.54
CA LEU A 201 -0.99 -16.32 7.85
C LEU A 201 -1.14 -16.04 9.35
N GLU A 202 -0.83 -17.02 10.21
CA GLU A 202 -0.88 -16.83 11.66
C GLU A 202 0.13 -15.79 12.13
N HIS A 203 1.35 -15.83 11.60
CA HIS A 203 2.34 -14.82 11.89
C HIS A 203 1.86 -13.45 11.42
N PHE A 204 1.32 -13.34 10.20
CA PHE A 204 0.79 -12.09 9.68
C PHE A 204 -0.30 -11.49 10.57
N VAL A 205 -1.32 -12.27 10.92
CA VAL A 205 -2.45 -11.81 11.72
C VAL A 205 -2.02 -11.35 13.11
N HIS A 206 -1.11 -12.09 13.75
CA HIS A 206 -0.78 -11.86 15.16
C HIS A 206 0.42 -10.94 15.40
N VAL A 207 1.32 -10.83 14.42
CA VAL A 207 2.62 -10.15 14.58
C VAL A 207 2.96 -9.30 13.36
N GLY A 208 2.83 -9.87 12.17
CA GLY A 208 3.29 -9.27 10.93
C GLY A 208 2.62 -7.96 10.59
N ALA A 209 1.29 -7.91 10.67
CA ALA A 209 0.54 -6.70 10.39
C ALA A 209 1.00 -5.56 11.31
N ALA A 210 1.02 -5.81 12.62
CA ALA A 210 1.54 -4.90 13.65
C ALA A 210 3.00 -4.46 13.45
N ARG A 211 3.81 -5.21 12.70
CA ARG A 211 5.20 -4.86 12.37
C ARG A 211 5.36 -4.19 11.01
N GLY A 212 4.28 -3.99 10.26
CA GLY A 212 4.33 -3.48 8.88
C GLY A 212 4.87 -4.49 7.87
N CYS A 213 4.74 -5.79 8.16
CA CYS A 213 5.16 -6.84 7.23
C CYS A 213 4.10 -7.00 6.13
N ASP A 214 4.39 -6.52 4.93
CA ASP A 214 3.50 -6.58 3.78
C ASP A 214 3.10 -8.03 3.42
N PRO A 215 1.79 -8.33 3.27
CA PRO A 215 1.30 -9.68 2.96
C PRO A 215 1.47 -10.08 1.49
N HIS A 216 1.65 -9.10 0.61
CA HIS A 216 1.67 -9.29 -0.84
C HIS A 216 2.46 -8.15 -1.50
N PRO A 217 3.16 -8.36 -2.63
CA PRO A 217 3.88 -7.28 -3.34
C PRO A 217 3.02 -6.07 -3.72
N LEU A 218 1.72 -6.30 -3.92
CA LEU A 218 0.72 -5.30 -4.29
C LEU A 218 -0.12 -4.81 -3.10
N PHE A 219 0.32 -5.04 -1.86
CA PHE A 219 -0.33 -4.52 -0.67
C PHE A 219 0.74 -4.01 0.30
N SER A 220 0.82 -2.69 0.45
CA SER A 220 1.71 -2.03 1.39
C SER A 220 0.93 -1.56 2.61
N ILE A 221 1.27 -2.11 3.79
CA ILE A 221 0.62 -1.72 5.05
C ILE A 221 0.83 -0.25 5.34
N ASP A 222 2.07 0.22 5.22
CA ASP A 222 2.42 1.60 5.56
C ASP A 222 1.69 2.60 4.64
N HIS A 223 1.56 2.29 3.35
CA HIS A 223 0.78 3.10 2.42
C HIS A 223 -0.72 3.08 2.73
N TYR A 224 -1.25 1.91 3.04
CA TYR A 224 -2.68 1.74 3.30
C TYR A 224 -3.11 2.46 4.60
N VAL A 225 -2.35 2.26 5.67
CA VAL A 225 -2.60 2.90 6.97
C VAL A 225 -2.53 4.42 6.90
N ALA A 226 -1.68 4.98 6.02
CA ALA A 226 -1.61 6.42 5.83
C ALA A 226 -2.90 7.04 5.29
N GLN A 227 -3.69 6.25 4.56
CA GLN A 227 -5.00 6.68 4.05
C GLN A 227 -6.14 6.37 5.04
N ALA A 228 -5.91 5.50 6.03
CA ALA A 228 -6.87 5.07 7.04
C ALA A 228 -6.31 5.29 8.47
N PRO A 229 -6.16 6.55 8.92
CA PRO A 229 -5.58 6.87 10.23
C PRO A 229 -6.37 6.30 11.42
N GLU A 230 -7.65 5.93 11.24
CA GLU A 230 -8.47 5.22 12.21
C GLU A 230 -7.89 3.85 12.62
N LEU A 231 -7.10 3.22 11.76
CA LEU A 231 -6.35 2.01 12.10
C LEU A 231 -5.31 2.28 13.20
N GLY A 232 -4.82 3.52 13.26
CA GLY A 232 -3.96 4.02 14.33
C GLY A 232 -4.64 4.09 15.71
N GLN A 233 -5.96 3.93 15.78
CA GLN A 233 -6.71 3.92 17.03
C GLN A 233 -7.27 2.52 17.34
N THR A 234 -7.74 1.81 16.31
CA THR A 234 -8.40 0.51 16.47
C THR A 234 -7.41 -0.66 16.49
N GLY A 235 -6.25 -0.51 15.85
CA GLY A 235 -5.31 -1.61 15.62
C GLY A 235 -5.88 -2.72 14.73
N GLU A 236 -6.97 -2.49 14.00
CA GLU A 236 -7.56 -3.48 13.10
C GLU A 236 -6.54 -3.89 12.03
N ASN A 237 -6.58 -5.15 11.60
CA ASN A 237 -5.69 -5.63 10.55
C ASN A 237 -5.97 -4.90 9.22
N PRO A 238 -4.97 -4.24 8.59
CA PRO A 238 -5.14 -3.47 7.36
C PRO A 238 -5.75 -4.24 6.21
N LEU A 239 -5.35 -5.50 6.02
CA LEU A 239 -5.90 -6.34 4.97
C LEU A 239 -7.37 -6.71 5.24
N ALA A 240 -7.72 -6.95 6.51
CA ALA A 240 -9.11 -7.21 6.89
C ALA A 240 -10.00 -5.99 6.68
N HIS A 241 -9.52 -4.81 7.10
CA HIS A 241 -10.19 -3.53 6.87
C HIS A 241 -10.36 -3.24 5.37
N TYR A 242 -9.33 -3.49 4.56
CA TYR A 242 -9.40 -3.33 3.11
C TYR A 242 -10.53 -4.16 2.49
N LEU A 243 -10.60 -5.45 2.81
CA LEU A 243 -11.62 -6.37 2.29
C LEU A 243 -13.04 -6.00 2.76
N ARG A 244 -13.17 -5.45 3.96
CA ARG A 244 -14.44 -5.06 4.57
C ARG A 244 -15.00 -3.78 3.96
N GLU A 245 -14.19 -2.72 3.89
CA GLU A 245 -14.64 -1.39 3.48
C GLU A 245 -13.64 -0.56 2.68
N GLY A 246 -12.34 -0.86 2.77
CA GLY A 246 -11.32 -0.04 2.12
C GLY A 246 -11.48 0.11 0.62
N TRP A 247 -11.72 -1.00 -0.09
CA TRP A 247 -11.94 -0.96 -1.54
C TRP A 247 -13.21 -0.19 -1.93
N ARG A 248 -14.20 -0.08 -1.04
CA ARG A 248 -15.43 0.71 -1.28
C ARG A 248 -15.25 2.19 -1.02
N ARG A 249 -14.18 2.56 -0.31
CA ARG A 249 -13.79 3.92 0.03
C ARG A 249 -12.69 4.44 -0.90
N ASP A 250 -12.44 3.74 -2.01
CA ASP A 250 -11.37 4.05 -2.97
C ASP A 250 -9.97 4.16 -2.33
N LEU A 251 -9.74 3.44 -1.23
CA LEU A 251 -8.44 3.40 -0.58
C LEU A 251 -7.49 2.47 -1.36
N SER A 252 -6.35 2.99 -1.77
CA SER A 252 -5.39 2.23 -2.57
C SER A 252 -4.55 1.30 -1.66
N PRO A 253 -4.45 -0.02 -1.95
CA PRO A 253 -3.62 -0.92 -1.18
C PRO A 253 -2.12 -0.74 -1.45
N HIS A 254 -1.74 -0.05 -2.53
CA HIS A 254 -0.35 0.12 -2.93
C HIS A 254 -0.16 1.42 -3.72
N PRO A 255 0.96 2.16 -3.56
CA PRO A 255 1.19 3.45 -4.23
C PRO A 255 1.29 3.41 -5.77
N LEU A 256 1.10 2.24 -6.40
CA LEU A 256 1.14 2.09 -7.86
C LEU A 256 -0.26 2.09 -8.48
N PHE A 257 -1.32 2.08 -7.67
CA PHE A 257 -2.71 2.12 -8.11
C PHE A 257 -3.37 3.42 -7.65
#